data_AF-W7EYT3-F1
#
_entry.id   AF-W7EYT3-F1
#
_cell.length_a   1.000
_cell.length_b   1.000
_cell.length_c   1.000
_cell.angle_alpha   90.00
_cell.angle_beta   90.00
_cell.angle_gamma   90.00
#
_symmetry.space_group_name_H-M   'P 1'
#
loop_
_entity.id
_entity.type
_entity.pdbx_description
1 polymer ?
#
loop_
_entity_poly.entity_id
_entity_poly.type
_entity_poly.pdbx_seq_one_letter_code
_entity_poly.pdbx_strand_id
1 'polypeptide(L)'
;MASAILRVLTFDNLSLTHTCCYRIYEELFDDVTRTTPEEAEEIHDLERDDIELLDRVVAELEEKWAGYKKPFVTFMNRVWRPRMRKIRLERQVDQASYEAELVGIGVKLKEPNEKTNLEIDSDEESDASWPDDYEDSDSEGWYTTDEEDADEVEDHGEGSS
;
A
#
# COMPACT_ATOMS: atom_id res chain seq x y z
N MET A 1 -8.43 6.20 -5.96
CA MET A 1 -8.15 4.84 -5.43
C MET A 1 -6.65 4.58 -5.27
N ALA A 2 -5.80 4.83 -6.29
CA ALA A 2 -4.36 4.61 -6.18
C ALA A 2 -3.67 5.36 -5.02
N SER A 3 -4.06 6.62 -4.76
CA SER A 3 -3.56 7.43 -3.63
C SER A 3 -3.69 6.74 -2.27
N ALA A 4 -4.89 6.23 -1.94
CA ALA A 4 -5.12 5.54 -0.68
C ALA A 4 -4.27 4.26 -0.57
N ILE A 5 -4.12 3.50 -1.66
CA ILE A 5 -3.30 2.29 -1.69
C ILE A 5 -1.83 2.64 -1.47
N LEU A 6 -1.30 3.65 -2.18
CA LEU A 6 0.08 4.10 -2.00
C LEU A 6 0.34 4.56 -0.57
N ARG A 7 -0.61 5.26 0.05
CA ARG A 7 -0.50 5.71 1.44
C ARG A 7 -0.45 4.53 2.41
N VAL A 8 -1.37 3.57 2.30
CA VAL A 8 -1.41 2.38 3.17
C VAL A 8 -0.13 1.56 3.03
N LEU A 9 0.27 1.24 1.80
CA LEU A 9 1.48 0.42 1.57
C LEU A 9 2.75 1.12 2.05
N THR A 10 2.85 2.43 1.85
CA THR A 10 4.02 3.21 2.31
C THR A 10 4.02 3.33 3.84
N PHE A 11 2.86 3.52 4.46
CA PHE A 11 2.70 3.53 5.92
C PHE A 11 3.22 2.22 6.53
N ASP A 12 2.75 1.08 6.01
CA ASP A 12 3.19 -0.22 6.49
C ASP A 12 4.69 -0.44 6.26
N ASN A 13 5.23 0.03 5.12
CA ASN A 13 6.66 -0.09 4.82
C ASN A 13 7.55 0.74 5.77
N LEU A 14 7.05 1.89 6.24
CA LEU A 14 7.72 2.71 7.24
C LEU A 14 7.56 2.17 8.66
N SER A 15 6.70 1.16 8.86
CA SER A 15 6.40 0.53 10.15
C SER A 15 5.86 1.53 11.19
N LEU A 16 5.07 2.50 10.72
CA LEU A 16 4.36 3.46 11.57
C LEU A 16 3.28 2.78 12.40
N THR A 17 2.99 3.33 13.57
CA THR A 17 2.01 2.74 14.49
C THR A 17 0.59 3.11 14.08
N HIS A 18 -0.25 2.10 13.87
CA HIS A 18 -1.68 2.27 13.53
C HIS A 18 -2.49 2.76 14.74
N THR A 19 -2.51 4.06 15.02
CA THR A 19 -3.30 4.62 16.15
C THR A 19 -4.80 4.73 15.85
N CYS A 20 -5.21 4.66 14.57
CA CYS A 20 -6.60 4.85 14.13
C CYS A 20 -7.34 3.56 13.76
N CYS A 21 -6.66 2.42 13.64
CA CYS A 21 -7.21 1.20 13.03
C CYS A 21 -8.01 0.31 14.01
N TYR A 22 -8.28 0.74 15.23
CA TYR A 22 -9.02 -0.04 16.23
C TYR A 22 -10.40 -0.53 15.77
N ARG A 23 -11.05 0.19 14.83
CA ARG A 23 -12.34 -0.22 14.24
C ARG A 23 -12.25 -1.42 13.28
N ILE A 24 -11.07 -1.68 12.75
CA ILE A 24 -10.80 -2.80 11.82
C ILE A 24 -10.10 -3.94 12.59
N TYR A 25 -9.35 -3.61 13.64
CA TYR A 25 -8.57 -4.56 14.43
C TYR A 25 -9.40 -5.40 15.40
N GLU A 26 -10.50 -4.89 15.98
CA GLU A 26 -11.42 -5.72 16.79
C GLU A 26 -12.02 -6.90 15.99
N GLU A 27 -12.09 -6.80 14.65
CA GLU A 27 -12.56 -7.91 13.80
C GLU A 27 -11.44 -8.91 13.43
N LEU A 28 -10.17 -8.56 13.61
CA LEU A 28 -9.02 -9.37 13.16
C LEU A 28 -8.17 -9.92 14.30
N PHE A 29 -8.12 -9.28 15.48
CA PHE A 29 -7.24 -9.68 16.58
C PHE A 29 -7.88 -9.43 17.97
N ASP A 30 -8.11 -10.51 18.72
CA ASP A 30 -8.84 -10.54 20.01
C ASP A 30 -8.13 -9.86 21.20
N ASP A 31 -6.86 -9.46 21.08
CA ASP A 31 -5.99 -9.16 22.25
C ASP A 31 -5.33 -7.77 22.23
N VAL A 32 -5.86 -6.82 21.45
CA VAL A 32 -5.27 -5.46 21.34
C VAL A 32 -6.15 -4.43 22.03
N THR A 33 -5.67 -3.89 23.15
CA THR A 33 -6.32 -2.76 23.83
C THR A 33 -6.21 -1.49 23.01
N ARG A 34 -7.32 -0.76 22.89
CA ARG A 34 -7.37 0.54 22.22
C ARG A 34 -6.35 1.52 22.83
N THR A 35 -5.48 2.07 21.98
CA THR A 35 -4.59 3.20 22.33
C THR A 35 -5.43 4.36 22.86
N THR A 36 -5.08 4.87 24.03
CA THR A 36 -5.72 6.05 24.60
C THR A 36 -5.38 7.30 23.77
N PRO A 37 -6.19 8.37 23.84
CA PRO A 37 -5.88 9.61 23.13
C PRO A 37 -4.50 10.19 23.50
N GLU A 38 -4.11 10.07 24.77
CA GLU A 38 -2.81 10.54 25.29
C GLU A 38 -1.66 9.71 24.69
N GLU A 39 -1.75 8.39 24.72
CA GLU A 39 -0.75 7.51 24.09
C GLU A 39 -0.67 7.72 22.57
N ALA A 40 -1.81 8.00 21.91
CA ALA A 40 -1.82 8.27 20.49
C ALA A 40 -1.10 9.59 20.16
N GLU A 41 -1.24 10.61 21.00
CA GLU A 41 -0.50 11.87 20.86
C GLU A 41 0.99 11.67 21.09
N GLU A 42 1.38 10.90 22.11
CA GLU A 42 2.79 10.55 22.35
C GLU A 42 3.41 9.80 21.17
N ILE A 43 2.69 8.82 20.62
CA ILE A 43 3.12 8.09 19.41
C ILE A 43 3.28 9.05 18.24
N HIS A 44 2.31 9.94 18.01
CA HIS A 44 2.38 10.92 16.93
C HIS A 44 3.55 11.89 17.09
N ASP A 45 3.87 12.28 18.32
CA ASP A 45 5.00 13.14 18.63
C ASP A 45 6.34 12.43 18.39
N LEU A 46 6.45 11.14 18.74
CA LEU A 46 7.63 10.30 18.52
C LEU A 46 7.84 9.97 17.04
N GLU A 47 6.77 9.67 16.32
CA GLU A 47 6.79 9.26 14.91
C GLU A 47 6.66 10.45 13.94
N ARG A 48 6.66 11.69 14.44
CA ARG A 48 6.43 12.92 13.64
C ARG A 48 7.28 12.98 12.39
N ASP A 49 8.58 12.72 12.51
CA ASP A 49 9.53 12.78 11.40
C ASP A 49 9.22 11.70 10.34
N ASP A 50 8.82 10.50 10.77
CA ASP A 50 8.42 9.41 9.88
C ASP A 50 7.04 9.68 9.23
N ILE A 51 6.13 10.36 9.92
CA ILE A 51 4.84 10.82 9.36
C ILE A 51 5.08 11.90 8.29
N GLU A 52 5.99 12.84 8.53
CA GLU A 52 6.38 13.83 7.53
C GLU A 52 7.05 13.17 6.31
N LEU A 53 7.88 12.15 6.55
CA LEU A 53 8.48 11.35 5.49
C LEU A 53 7.42 10.62 4.67
N LEU A 54 6.42 10.02 5.33
CA LEU A 54 5.28 9.36 4.68
C LEU A 54 4.58 10.34 3.74
N ASP A 55 4.17 11.51 4.23
CA ASP A 55 3.42 12.48 3.43
C ASP A 55 4.22 12.96 2.20
N ARG A 56 5.52 13.20 2.39
CA ARG A 56 6.42 13.58 1.29
C ARG A 56 6.55 12.48 0.24
N VAL A 57 6.76 11.25 0.68
CA VAL A 57 6.97 10.09 -0.21
C VAL A 57 5.69 9.73 -0.94
N VAL A 58 4.53 9.78 -0.27
CA VAL A 58 3.24 9.54 -0.90
C VAL A 58 2.96 10.60 -1.95
N ALA A 59 3.20 11.89 -1.66
CA ALA A 59 3.05 12.95 -2.65
C ALA A 59 3.98 12.75 -3.88
N GLU A 60 5.25 12.38 -3.64
CA GLU A 60 6.22 12.04 -4.69
C GLU A 60 5.70 10.88 -5.58
N LEU A 61 5.16 9.83 -4.96
CA LEU A 61 4.66 8.66 -5.66
C LEU A 61 3.36 8.93 -6.42
N GLU A 62 2.47 9.73 -5.85
CA GLU A 62 1.22 10.15 -6.50
C GLU A 62 1.50 10.97 -7.76
N GLU A 63 2.46 11.89 -7.68
CA GLU A 63 2.91 12.67 -8.84
C GLU A 63 3.47 11.75 -9.93
N LYS A 64 4.35 10.81 -9.57
CA LYS A 64 4.90 9.84 -10.52
C LYS A 64 3.83 8.94 -11.11
N TRP A 65 2.86 8.51 -10.31
CA TRP A 65 1.76 7.67 -10.75
C TRP A 65 0.86 8.41 -11.75
N ALA A 66 0.55 9.68 -11.51
CA ALA A 66 -0.26 10.50 -12.41
C ALA A 66 0.33 10.61 -13.83
N GLY A 67 1.66 10.57 -13.95
CA GLY A 67 2.38 10.57 -15.22
C GLY A 67 2.67 9.17 -15.80
N TYR A 68 2.34 8.10 -15.11
CA TYR A 68 2.73 6.74 -15.48
C TYR A 68 1.70 6.09 -16.41
N LYS A 69 2.16 5.55 -17.55
CA LYS A 69 1.28 4.99 -18.59
C LYS A 69 1.07 3.48 -18.51
N LYS A 70 1.86 2.78 -17.69
CA LYS A 70 1.82 1.32 -17.53
C LYS A 70 0.92 0.92 -16.36
N PRO A 71 0.54 -0.36 -16.26
CA PRO A 71 -0.32 -0.86 -15.17
C PRO A 71 0.23 -0.55 -13.77
N PHE A 72 -0.67 -0.48 -12.80
CA PHE A 72 -0.34 -0.19 -11.39
C PHE A 72 0.66 -1.18 -10.81
N VAL A 73 0.54 -2.47 -11.13
CA VAL A 73 1.51 -3.50 -10.70
C VAL A 73 2.92 -3.18 -11.20
N THR A 74 3.06 -2.75 -12.46
CA THR A 74 4.36 -2.35 -13.01
C THR A 74 4.92 -1.12 -12.31
N PHE A 75 4.06 -0.17 -11.91
CA PHE A 75 4.48 0.98 -11.11
C PHE A 75 4.98 0.55 -9.73
N MET A 76 4.26 -0.36 -9.07
CA MET A 76 4.65 -0.90 -7.77
C MET A 76 6.03 -1.55 -7.84
N ASN A 77 6.28 -2.36 -8.87
CA ASN A 77 7.54 -3.06 -9.02
C ASN A 77 8.71 -2.15 -9.43
N ARG A 78 8.48 -1.21 -10.35
CA ARG A 78 9.56 -0.41 -10.95
C ARG A 78 9.81 0.94 -10.27
N VAL A 79 8.84 1.46 -9.54
CA VAL A 79 8.93 2.80 -8.92
C VAL A 79 8.83 2.71 -7.41
N TRP A 80 7.75 2.11 -6.90
CA TRP A 80 7.48 2.08 -5.46
C TRP A 80 8.49 1.21 -4.70
N ARG A 81 8.67 -0.06 -5.09
CA ARG A 81 9.57 -1.01 -4.41
C ARG A 81 11.02 -0.50 -4.34
N PRO A 82 11.63 -0.02 -5.44
CA PRO A 82 12.98 0.54 -5.39
C PRO A 82 13.08 1.78 -4.49
N ARG A 83 12.05 2.64 -4.50
CA ARG A 83 12.02 3.83 -3.64
C ARG A 83 11.99 3.46 -2.16
N MET A 84 11.15 2.50 -1.78
CA MET A 84 11.08 1.99 -0.41
C MET A 84 12.39 1.34 0.04
N ARG A 85 13.01 0.53 -0.83
CA ARG A 85 14.32 -0.05 -0.55
C ARG A 85 15.37 1.02 -0.26
N LYS A 86 15.38 2.10 -1.04
CA LYS A 86 16.30 3.23 -0.82
C LYS A 86 16.10 3.89 0.55
N ILE A 87 14.85 4.17 0.94
CA ILE A 87 14.53 4.74 2.26
C ILE A 87 15.02 3.82 3.37
N ARG A 88 14.78 2.52 3.26
CA ARG A 88 15.22 1.54 4.25
C ARG A 88 16.74 1.53 4.42
N LEU A 89 17.48 1.61 3.32
CA LEU A 89 18.95 1.67 3.36
C LEU A 89 19.44 2.98 4.00
N GLU A 90 18.83 4.12 3.67
CA GLU A 90 19.14 5.41 4.29
C GLU A 90 18.95 5.34 5.81
N ARG A 91 17.81 4.82 6.27
CA ARG A 91 17.53 4.66 7.72
C ARG A 91 18.48 3.70 8.42
N GLN A 92 18.90 2.61 7.77
CA GLN A 92 19.89 1.68 8.34
C GLN A 92 21.26 2.35 8.53
N VAL A 93 21.67 3.22 7.60
CA VAL A 93 22.92 3.98 7.73
C VAL A 93 22.82 4.97 8.88
N ASP A 94 21.71 5.70 8.99
CA ASP A 94 21.49 6.66 10.07
C ASP A 94 21.47 5.96 11.45
N GLN A 95 20.78 4.81 11.54
CA GLN A 95 20.76 3.99 12.74
C GLN A 95 22.16 3.51 13.14
N ALA A 96 22.94 2.98 12.19
CA ALA A 96 24.29 2.51 12.47
C ALA A 96 25.22 3.65 12.91
N SER A 97 25.05 4.85 12.34
CA SER A 97 25.79 6.04 12.74
C SER A 97 25.45 6.46 14.18
N TYR A 98 24.16 6.49 14.51
CA TYR A 98 23.70 6.81 15.86
C TYR A 98 24.18 5.80 16.90
N GLU A 99 24.08 4.51 16.60
CA GLU A 99 24.59 3.43 17.46
C GLU A 99 26.10 3.55 17.71
N ALA A 100 26.88 3.89 16.67
CA ALA A 100 28.31 4.12 16.81
C ALA A 100 28.64 5.31 17.74
N GLU A 101 27.85 6.38 17.69
CA GLU A 101 27.99 7.53 18.59
C GLU A 101 27.71 7.14 20.05
N LEU A 102 26.62 6.39 20.29
CA LEU A 102 26.27 5.89 21.62
C LEU A 102 27.39 5.02 22.21
N VAL A 103 27.96 4.12 21.41
CA VAL A 103 29.11 3.30 21.81
C VAL A 103 30.34 4.16 22.12
N GLY A 104 30.57 5.23 21.34
CA GLY A 104 31.64 6.21 21.58
C GLY A 104 31.54 6.92 22.94
N ILE A 105 30.33 7.09 23.47
CA ILE A 105 30.06 7.71 24.78
C ILE A 105 30.08 6.66 25.92
N GLY A 106 30.29 5.37 25.58
CA GLY A 106 30.40 4.28 26.54
C GLY A 106 29.09 3.54 26.84
N VAL A 107 28.04 3.78 26.05
CA VAL A 107 26.78 3.03 26.13
C VAL A 107 27.01 1.61 25.60
N LYS A 108 26.62 0.59 26.37
CA LYS A 108 26.68 -0.81 25.95
C LYS A 108 25.34 -1.18 25.32
N LEU A 109 25.31 -1.27 24.00
CA LEU A 109 24.14 -1.75 23.27
C LEU A 109 24.01 -3.26 23.50
N LYS A 110 22.77 -3.71 23.71
CA LYS A 110 22.47 -5.15 23.78
C LYS A 110 22.51 -5.68 22.35
N GLU A 111 23.22 -6.78 22.14
CA GLU A 111 23.23 -7.44 20.83
C GLU A 111 21.79 -7.78 20.41
N PRO A 112 21.42 -7.55 19.14
CA PRO A 112 20.08 -7.83 18.67
C PRO A 112 19.83 -9.34 18.83
N ASN A 113 18.80 -9.67 19.59
CA ASN A 113 18.32 -11.04 19.71
C ASN A 113 17.87 -11.46 18.29
N GLU A 114 18.42 -12.55 17.74
CA GLU A 114 18.24 -13.04 16.36
C GLU A 114 16.80 -13.42 15.96
N LYS A 115 15.78 -12.94 16.69
CA LYS A 115 14.36 -13.17 16.43
C LYS A 115 13.67 -11.89 15.99
N THR A 116 14.20 -11.26 14.97
CA THR A 116 13.32 -10.58 14.01
C THR A 116 13.26 -11.50 12.80
N ASN A 117 12.15 -12.23 12.69
CA ASN A 117 11.64 -12.70 11.40
C ASN A 117 11.44 -11.45 10.53
N LEU A 118 12.53 -10.93 9.96
CA LEU A 118 12.44 -10.33 8.66
C LEU A 118 12.23 -11.52 7.76
N GLU A 119 10.97 -11.76 7.39
CA GLU A 119 10.68 -12.49 6.18
C GLU A 119 11.54 -11.83 5.10
N ILE A 120 12.65 -12.49 4.83
CA ILE A 120 13.46 -12.27 3.65
C ILE A 120 12.50 -12.65 2.54
N ASP A 121 11.73 -11.68 2.05
CA ASP A 121 11.33 -11.68 0.66
C ASP A 121 12.64 -11.58 -0.11
N SER A 122 13.27 -12.74 -0.31
CA SER A 122 14.28 -12.95 -1.32
C SER A 122 13.58 -12.79 -2.67
N ASP A 123 13.19 -11.56 -3.00
CA ASP A 123 12.97 -11.15 -4.38
C ASP A 123 14.35 -10.98 -5.04
N GLU A 124 15.12 -12.08 -5.06
CA GLU A 124 15.99 -12.43 -6.18
C GLU A 124 15.15 -12.96 -7.36
N GLU A 125 13.85 -12.67 -7.41
CA GLU A 125 13.08 -12.72 -8.63
C GLU A 125 13.49 -11.54 -9.52
N SER A 126 14.57 -11.79 -10.27
CA SER A 126 14.84 -11.26 -11.60
C SER A 126 13.72 -10.32 -12.12
N ASP A 127 14.05 -9.03 -12.20
CA ASP A 127 13.25 -7.93 -12.78
C ASP A 127 12.90 -8.13 -14.28
N ALA A 128 13.10 -9.35 -14.80
CA ALA A 128 13.08 -9.71 -16.22
C ALA A 128 12.01 -10.75 -16.63
N SER A 129 11.06 -11.14 -15.78
CA SER A 129 10.03 -12.13 -16.19
C SER A 129 8.60 -11.75 -15.82
N TRP A 130 8.20 -10.54 -16.18
CA TRP A 130 6.79 -10.29 -16.47
C TRP A 130 6.71 -9.92 -17.95
N PRO A 131 6.08 -10.76 -18.80
CA PRO A 131 5.91 -10.43 -20.21
C PRO A 131 5.18 -9.08 -20.33
N ASP A 132 5.72 -8.17 -21.14
CA ASP A 132 5.13 -6.86 -21.48
C ASP A 132 3.94 -7.03 -22.46
N ASP A 133 3.58 -8.28 -22.77
CA ASP A 133 2.38 -8.71 -23.47
C ASP A 133 1.22 -8.74 -22.48
N TYR A 134 0.65 -7.56 -22.25
CA TYR A 134 -0.78 -7.44 -22.24
C TYR A 134 -1.15 -6.86 -23.60
N GLU A 135 -1.04 -7.66 -24.65
CA GLU A 135 -1.73 -7.31 -25.88
C GLU A 135 -3.22 -7.27 -25.57
N ASP A 136 -3.83 -6.19 -26.03
CA ASP A 136 -5.25 -5.86 -25.99
C ASP A 136 -6.05 -6.95 -26.73
N SER A 137 -6.24 -8.09 -26.07
CA SER A 137 -7.08 -9.16 -26.56
C SER A 137 -8.52 -8.80 -26.21
N ASP A 138 -9.17 -8.09 -27.13
CA ASP A 138 -10.61 -7.89 -27.27
C ASP A 138 -11.41 -8.27 -26.00
N SER A 139 -11.53 -7.32 -25.07
CA SER A 139 -12.48 -7.42 -23.96
C SER A 139 -13.89 -7.31 -24.51
N GLU A 140 -14.40 -8.40 -25.09
CA GLU A 140 -15.84 -8.61 -25.18
C GLU A 140 -16.43 -8.44 -23.77
N GLY A 141 -17.38 -7.49 -23.70
CA GLY A 141 -17.83 -6.88 -22.47
C GLY A 141 -18.55 -7.85 -21.54
N TRP A 142 -18.25 -7.75 -20.25
CA TRP A 142 -19.02 -8.35 -19.16
C TRP A 142 -20.24 -7.53 -18.74
N TYR A 143 -20.72 -6.63 -19.59
CA TYR A 143 -22.04 -6.01 -19.44
C TYR A 143 -23.00 -6.68 -20.42
N THR A 144 -23.64 -7.76 -19.99
CA THR A 144 -24.94 -8.13 -20.56
C THR A 144 -25.96 -7.16 -19.98
N THR A 145 -26.28 -6.11 -20.73
CA THR A 145 -27.54 -5.37 -20.56
C THR A 145 -28.66 -6.35 -20.87
N ASP A 146 -29.33 -6.84 -19.84
CA ASP A 146 -30.55 -7.64 -19.96
C ASP A 146 -31.71 -6.70 -19.63
N GLU A 147 -32.11 -5.89 -20.62
CA GLU A 147 -33.42 -5.24 -20.63
C GLU A 147 -34.18 -5.74 -21.87
N GLU A 148 -35.45 -6.04 -21.61
CA GLU A 148 -36.57 -6.17 -22.56
C GLU A 148 -36.80 -7.54 -23.21
N ASP A 149 -37.66 -8.35 -22.57
CA ASP A 149 -38.52 -9.29 -23.29
C ASP A 149 -39.91 -8.65 -23.46
N ALA A 150 -40.21 -8.37 -24.72
CA ALA A 150 -41.45 -7.81 -25.22
C ALA A 150 -42.42 -8.95 -25.55
N ASP A 151 -43.62 -8.91 -24.95
CA ASP A 151 -44.76 -9.70 -25.44
C ASP A 151 -45.49 -8.89 -26.53
N GLU A 152 -45.18 -9.19 -27.81
CA GLU A 152 -46.03 -8.90 -28.96
C GLU A 152 -46.76 -10.17 -29.41
N VAL A 153 -48.08 -10.08 -29.58
CA VAL A 153 -48.87 -10.77 -30.62
C VAL A 153 -50.21 -10.01 -30.74
N GLU A 154 -50.37 -9.10 -31.71
CA GLU A 154 -50.83 -9.31 -33.10
C GLU A 154 -52.35 -9.62 -33.23
N ASP A 155 -53.09 -8.59 -33.68
CA ASP A 155 -53.72 -8.54 -35.01
C ASP A 155 -55.27 -8.58 -35.20
N HIS A 156 -55.71 -7.65 -36.08
CA HIS A 156 -56.95 -7.38 -36.86
C HIS A 156 -58.33 -7.97 -36.47
N GLY A 157 -59.48 -7.29 -36.59
CA GLY A 157 -59.85 -6.04 -37.26
C GLY A 157 -61.39 -5.89 -37.40
N GLU A 158 -61.80 -4.70 -37.84
CA GLU A 158 -63.05 -4.33 -38.54
C GLU A 158 -64.43 -4.24 -37.83
N GLY A 159 -65.04 -3.04 -37.92
CA GLY A 159 -66.29 -2.88 -38.68
C GLY A 159 -67.61 -2.59 -37.93
N SER A 160 -68.03 -1.32 -38.00
CA SER A 160 -69.41 -0.78 -38.11
C SER A 160 -70.63 -1.58 -37.61
N SER A 161 -71.37 -1.01 -36.66
CA SER A 161 -72.64 -0.25 -36.88
C SER A 161 -73.23 0.23 -35.56
#